data_AF-A0A9E2G6Q7-F1
#
_entry.id   AF-A0A9E2G6Q7-F1
#
_cell.length_a   1.000
_cell.length_b   1.000
_cell.length_c   1.000
_cell.angle_alpha   90.00
_cell.angle_beta   90.00
_cell.angle_gamma   90.00
#
_symmetry.space_group_name_H-M   'P 1'
#
loop_
_entity.id
_entity.type
_entity.pdbx_description
1 polymer ?
#
loop_
_entity_poly.entity_id
_entity_poly.type
_entity_poly.pdbx_seq_one_letter_code
_entity_poly.pdbx_strand_id
1 'polypeptide(L)'
;MQGSCCRKKEILLTRGDRARISAYVGNDDFHELRVPVDPAYLEQDDDPNWNAWTLNERGERRQLKVREDRSCLFLAETGCALPYEIRPIVCRLFPFTYNEGGILDVERECPTELLAPGETLMECLGMDQEKARRWHELLYSELREHVRE
;
A
#
# COMPACT_ATOMS: atom_id res chain seq x y z
N MET A 1 17.37 -2.87 -3.19
CA MET A 1 16.53 -4.07 -2.96
C MET A 1 15.08 -3.63 -2.86
N GLN A 2 14.28 -3.80 -3.92
CA GLN A 2 12.87 -3.38 -3.93
C GLN A 2 12.03 -4.34 -3.07
N GLY A 3 11.22 -3.84 -2.14
CA GLY A 3 10.15 -4.63 -1.52
C GLY A 3 10.26 -4.95 -0.03
N SER A 4 11.23 -4.45 0.73
CA SER A 4 11.26 -4.60 2.20
C SER A 4 10.36 -3.59 2.95
N CYS A 5 9.82 -2.58 2.27
CA CYS A 5 9.01 -1.50 2.85
C CYS A 5 7.77 -1.99 3.62
N CYS A 6 7.30 -3.20 3.34
CA CYS A 6 6.12 -3.78 3.97
C CYS A 6 6.40 -4.47 5.32
N ARG A 7 7.65 -4.49 5.82
CA ARG A 7 7.94 -5.04 7.16
C ARG A 7 7.28 -4.14 8.21
N LYS A 8 6.41 -4.73 9.04
CA LYS A 8 5.64 -4.03 10.09
C LYS A 8 4.67 -2.95 9.57
N LYS A 9 4.33 -2.96 8.28
CA LYS A 9 3.30 -2.07 7.72
C LYS A 9 2.01 -2.82 7.52
N GLU A 10 0.91 -2.10 7.68
CA GLU A 10 -0.44 -2.60 7.51
C GLU A 10 -0.97 -2.18 6.14
N ILE A 11 -1.02 -3.14 5.21
CA ILE A 11 -1.28 -2.86 3.80
C ILE A 11 -2.77 -2.97 3.51
N LEU A 12 -3.43 -1.82 3.36
CA LEU A 12 -4.81 -1.73 2.87
C LEU A 12 -4.93 -2.34 1.48
N LEU A 13 -6.06 -3.01 1.23
CA LEU A 13 -6.45 -3.49 -0.09
C LEU A 13 -7.76 -2.86 -0.53
N THR A 14 -7.76 -2.29 -1.72
CA THR A 14 -8.98 -1.87 -2.41
C THR A 14 -9.72 -3.07 -3.02
N ARG A 15 -10.93 -2.84 -3.53
CA ARG A 15 -11.65 -3.84 -4.32
C ARG A 15 -10.88 -4.23 -5.59
N GLY A 16 -10.30 -3.26 -6.30
CA GLY A 16 -9.51 -3.52 -7.50
C GLY A 16 -8.24 -4.30 -7.20
N ASP A 17 -7.57 -4.03 -6.07
CA ASP A 17 -6.41 -4.80 -5.63
C ASP A 17 -6.76 -6.27 -5.44
N ARG A 18 -7.86 -6.55 -4.74
CA ARG A 18 -8.33 -7.93 -4.52
C ARG A 18 -8.60 -8.65 -5.84
N ALA A 19 -9.31 -7.99 -6.76
CA ALA A 19 -9.61 -8.59 -8.07
C ALA A 19 -8.32 -8.89 -8.86
N ARG A 20 -7.39 -7.93 -8.94
CA ARG A 20 -6.12 -8.08 -9.66
C ARG A 20 -5.23 -9.17 -9.05
N ILE A 21 -5.07 -9.16 -7.73
CA ILE A 21 -4.22 -10.12 -7.02
C ILE A 21 -4.84 -11.52 -7.07
N SER A 22 -6.16 -11.65 -6.90
CA SER A 22 -6.83 -12.95 -6.96
C SER A 22 -6.72 -13.59 -8.34
N ALA A 23 -6.89 -12.81 -9.40
CA ALA A 23 -6.71 -13.29 -10.78
C ALA A 23 -5.28 -13.79 -11.04
N TYR A 24 -4.28 -13.16 -10.42
CA TYR A 24 -2.87 -13.55 -10.56
C TYR A 24 -2.50 -14.78 -9.70
N VAL A 25 -2.91 -14.80 -8.43
CA VAL A 25 -2.54 -15.84 -7.46
C VAL A 25 -3.43 -17.09 -7.59
N GLY A 26 -4.62 -16.95 -8.17
CA GLY A 26 -5.59 -18.04 -8.38
C GLY A 26 -6.45 -18.39 -7.16
N ASN A 27 -6.43 -17.56 -6.11
CA ASN A 27 -7.28 -17.69 -4.91
C ASN A 27 -7.53 -16.32 -4.26
N ASP A 28 -8.32 -16.27 -3.18
CA ASP A 28 -8.64 -15.04 -2.43
C ASP A 28 -8.15 -15.09 -0.96
N ASP A 29 -7.29 -16.05 -0.60
CA ASP A 29 -6.86 -16.33 0.78
C ASP A 29 -5.64 -15.48 1.25
N PHE A 30 -5.42 -14.34 0.61
CA PHE A 30 -4.27 -13.46 0.88
C PHE A 30 -4.64 -12.22 1.70
N HIS A 31 -5.92 -12.02 2.01
CA HIS A 31 -6.42 -10.86 2.74
C HIS A 31 -7.35 -11.26 3.88
N GLU A 32 -7.55 -10.31 4.79
CA GLU A 32 -8.46 -10.46 5.91
C GLU A 32 -9.12 -9.11 6.25
N LEU A 33 -10.24 -9.17 6.97
CA LEU A 33 -10.86 -8.00 7.58
C LEU A 33 -10.40 -7.97 9.03
N ARG A 34 -9.69 -6.90 9.42
CA ARG A 34 -9.21 -6.75 10.79
C ARG A 34 -9.05 -5.29 11.18
N VAL A 35 -9.16 -5.03 12.48
CA VAL A 35 -8.79 -3.75 13.08
C VAL A 35 -7.28 -3.54 12.88
N PRO A 36 -6.83 -2.36 12.42
CA PRO A 36 -5.41 -2.02 12.43
C PRO A 36 -4.80 -2.19 13.83
N VAL A 37 -3.61 -2.78 13.90
CA VAL A 37 -2.93 -3.05 15.18
C VAL A 37 -2.17 -1.82 15.66
N ASP A 38 -1.55 -1.09 14.73
CA ASP A 38 -0.86 0.16 14.98
C ASP A 38 -1.87 1.33 14.94
N PRO A 39 -2.06 2.05 16.07
CA PRO A 39 -2.98 3.19 16.16
C PRO A 39 -2.73 4.28 15.13
N ALA A 40 -1.50 4.43 14.64
CA ALA A 40 -1.17 5.42 13.61
C ALA A 40 -1.98 5.23 12.32
N TYR A 41 -2.45 4.01 12.03
CA TYR A 41 -3.32 3.74 10.87
C TYR A 41 -4.79 4.16 11.09
N LEU A 42 -5.15 4.55 12.31
CA LEU A 42 -6.45 5.12 12.68
C LEU A 42 -6.37 6.64 12.89
N GLU A 43 -5.18 7.18 13.14
CA GLU A 43 -4.92 8.62 13.23
C GLU A 43 -4.73 9.20 11.82
N GLN A 44 -5.79 9.74 11.22
CA GLN A 44 -5.83 10.22 9.82
C GLN A 44 -6.45 11.62 9.73
N ASP A 45 -6.01 12.55 10.58
CA ASP A 45 -6.58 13.90 10.67
C ASP A 45 -6.42 14.72 9.38
N ASP A 46 -5.39 14.44 8.60
CA ASP A 46 -5.09 15.05 7.30
C ASP A 46 -5.74 14.32 6.11
N ASP A 47 -6.42 13.21 6.37
CA ASP A 47 -7.23 12.45 5.41
C ASP A 47 -8.50 11.87 6.07
N PRO A 48 -9.50 12.72 6.37
CA PRO A 48 -10.69 12.29 7.08
C PRO A 48 -11.50 11.23 6.32
N ASN A 49 -11.40 11.21 5.00
CA ASN A 49 -12.13 10.27 4.14
C ASN A 49 -11.49 8.89 4.14
N TRP A 50 -10.19 8.76 4.41
CA TRP A 50 -9.50 7.48 4.48
C TRP A 50 -10.20 6.51 5.44
N ASN A 51 -10.40 6.92 6.69
CA ASN A 51 -11.07 6.09 7.69
C ASN A 51 -12.54 5.88 7.34
N ALA A 52 -13.23 6.95 6.91
CA ALA A 52 -14.65 6.88 6.54
C ALA A 52 -14.92 5.89 5.41
N TRP A 53 -13.96 5.65 4.51
CA TRP A 53 -14.13 4.81 3.33
C TRP A 53 -13.50 3.43 3.45
N THR A 54 -12.62 3.22 4.43
CA THR A 54 -11.89 1.96 4.59
C THR A 54 -12.33 1.13 5.79
N LEU A 55 -12.88 1.77 6.84
CA LEU A 55 -13.32 1.11 8.05
C LEU A 55 -14.81 0.74 7.96
N ASN A 56 -15.16 -0.46 8.40
CA ASN A 56 -16.54 -0.84 8.67
C ASN A 56 -17.02 -0.34 10.05
N GLU A 57 -18.27 -0.63 10.40
CA GLU A 57 -18.87 -0.29 11.71
C GLU A 57 -18.14 -0.89 12.92
N ARG A 58 -17.32 -1.93 12.70
CA ARG A 58 -16.50 -2.58 13.73
C ARG A 58 -15.09 -1.99 13.82
N GLY A 59 -14.76 -0.98 13.02
CA GLY A 59 -13.41 -0.41 12.95
C GLY A 59 -12.41 -1.33 12.23
N GLU A 60 -12.89 -2.27 11.43
CA GLU A 60 -12.05 -3.17 10.66
C GLU A 60 -11.90 -2.66 9.22
N ARG A 61 -10.72 -2.84 8.63
CA ARG A 61 -10.49 -2.61 7.19
C ARG A 61 -9.91 -3.84 6.53
N ARG A 62 -10.01 -3.88 5.21
CA ARG A 62 -9.51 -4.99 4.38
C ARG A 62 -8.00 -4.84 4.18
N GLN A 63 -7.22 -5.82 4.60
CA GLN A 63 -5.76 -5.74 4.60
C GLN A 63 -5.11 -7.01 4.09
N LEU A 64 -3.87 -6.92 3.59
CA LEU A 64 -3.06 -8.11 3.35
C LEU A 64 -2.77 -8.85 4.66
N LYS A 65 -2.86 -10.17 4.59
CA LYS A 65 -2.37 -11.03 5.67
C LYS A 65 -0.87 -10.83 5.86
N VAL A 66 -0.45 -10.94 7.11
CA VAL A 66 0.96 -10.93 7.51
C VAL A 66 1.35 -12.30 8.05
N ARG A 67 2.64 -12.62 7.98
CA ARG A 67 3.22 -13.78 8.65
C ARG A 67 3.41 -13.50 10.14
N GLU A 68 3.81 -14.51 10.90
CA GLU A 68 4.06 -14.40 12.35
C GLU A 68 5.07 -13.31 12.72
N ASP A 69 6.05 -13.05 11.85
CA ASP A 69 7.05 -11.98 12.03
C ASP A 69 6.54 -10.57 11.66
N ARG A 70 5.25 -10.44 11.33
CA ARG A 70 4.59 -9.23 10.82
C ARG A 70 5.14 -8.74 9.48
N SER A 71 5.77 -9.61 8.70
CA SER A 71 6.04 -9.35 7.28
C SER A 71 4.79 -9.61 6.43
N CYS A 72 4.62 -8.86 5.35
CA CYS A 72 3.60 -9.14 4.35
C CYS A 72 3.73 -10.58 3.81
N LEU A 73 2.61 -11.29 3.62
CA LEU A 73 2.57 -12.65 3.07
C LEU A 73 3.30 -12.81 1.73
N PHE A 74 3.39 -11.74 0.93
CA PHE A 74 4.08 -11.73 -0.36
C PHE A 74 5.56 -11.30 -0.29
N LEU A 75 6.12 -11.02 0.88
CA LEU A 75 7.54 -10.67 1.02
C LEU A 75 8.42 -11.91 0.89
N ALA A 76 9.24 -12.03 -0.14
CA ALA A 76 10.28 -13.06 -0.27
C ALA A 76 11.67 -12.49 0.08
N GLU A 77 12.68 -13.36 0.14
CA GLU A 77 14.08 -12.96 0.40
C GLU A 77 14.60 -11.95 -0.63
N THR A 78 14.15 -12.07 -1.88
CA THR A 78 14.54 -11.19 -2.99
C THR A 78 13.67 -9.94 -3.12
N GLY A 79 12.68 -9.74 -2.24
CA GLY A 79 11.72 -8.64 -2.29
C GLY A 79 10.28 -9.11 -2.46
N CYS A 80 9.40 -8.23 -2.93
CA CYS A 80 7.99 -8.57 -3.12
C CYS A 80 7.82 -9.61 -4.24
N ALA A 81 7.16 -10.73 -3.94
CA ALA A 81 6.86 -11.81 -4.87
C ALA A 81 5.80 -11.44 -5.91
N LEU A 82 5.03 -10.38 -5.68
CA LEU A 82 4.10 -9.86 -6.67
C LEU A 82 4.84 -9.01 -7.71
N PRO A 83 4.60 -9.25 -9.02
CA PRO A 83 5.01 -8.33 -10.07
C PRO A 83 4.46 -6.92 -9.79
N TYR A 84 5.21 -5.88 -10.18
CA TYR A 84 4.86 -4.49 -9.86
C TYR A 84 3.39 -4.14 -10.20
N GLU A 85 2.94 -4.54 -11.39
CA GLU A 85 1.57 -4.27 -11.88
C GLU A 85 0.46 -5.06 -11.18
N ILE A 86 0.82 -6.01 -10.30
CA ILE A 86 -0.10 -6.79 -9.49
C ILE A 86 -0.12 -6.32 -8.04
N ARG A 87 0.91 -5.60 -7.58
CA ARG A 87 1.02 -5.12 -6.19
C ARG A 87 -0.19 -4.25 -5.80
N PRO A 88 -0.56 -4.17 -4.52
CA PRO A 88 -1.55 -3.22 -4.05
C PRO A 88 -1.23 -1.79 -4.47
N ILE A 89 -2.23 -0.95 -4.74
CA ILE A 89 -1.99 0.45 -5.15
C ILE A 89 -1.16 1.19 -4.10
N VAL A 90 -1.45 1.01 -2.81
CA VAL A 90 -0.67 1.60 -1.71
C VAL A 90 0.81 1.18 -1.73
N CYS A 91 1.11 -0.05 -2.18
CA CYS A 91 2.50 -0.51 -2.35
C CYS A 91 3.16 0.08 -3.59
N ARG A 92 2.40 0.43 -4.63
CA ARG A 92 2.91 1.12 -5.82
C ARG A 92 3.13 2.61 -5.60
N LEU A 93 2.49 3.19 -4.58
CA LEU A 93 2.68 4.58 -4.17
C LEU A 93 3.93 4.78 -3.30
N PHE A 94 4.48 3.72 -2.70
CA PHE A 94 5.74 3.82 -1.97
C PHE A 94 6.86 4.34 -2.89
N PRO A 95 7.64 5.37 -2.50
CA PRO A 95 7.83 5.88 -1.15
C PRO A 95 7.08 7.20 -0.89
N PHE A 96 6.11 7.58 -1.72
CA PHE A 96 5.40 8.83 -1.53
C PHE A 96 4.46 8.77 -0.33
N THR A 97 4.41 9.86 0.43
CA THR A 97 3.34 10.16 1.37
C THR A 97 2.24 10.92 0.62
N TYR A 98 0.99 10.74 1.04
CA TYR A 98 -0.17 11.27 0.33
C TYR A 98 -1.40 11.32 1.24
N ASN A 99 -2.36 12.17 0.90
CA ASN A 99 -3.73 12.19 1.41
C ASN A 99 -4.71 12.34 0.24
N GLU A 100 -6.03 12.48 0.47
CA GLU A 100 -7.00 12.67 -0.62
C GLU A 100 -6.62 13.84 -1.56
N GLY A 101 -6.02 14.90 -1.02
CA GLY A 101 -5.63 16.09 -1.79
C GLY A 101 -4.48 15.88 -2.78
N GLY A 102 -3.65 14.84 -2.60
CA GLY A 102 -2.57 14.52 -3.53
C GLY A 102 -1.34 13.89 -2.87
N ILE A 103 -0.26 13.87 -3.65
CA ILE A 103 1.08 13.49 -3.19
C ILE A 103 1.67 14.64 -2.36
N LEU A 104 2.22 14.33 -1.18
CA LEU A 104 2.72 15.31 -0.21
C LEU A 104 4.24 15.41 -0.22
N ASP A 105 4.94 14.32 0.13
CA ASP A 105 6.40 14.25 0.23
C ASP A 105 6.88 12.82 -0.09
N VAL A 106 8.18 12.57 0.06
CA VAL A 106 8.79 11.25 0.02
C VAL A 106 9.13 10.81 1.45
N GLU A 107 8.75 9.58 1.79
CA GLU A 107 9.04 8.93 3.06
C GLU A 107 10.54 8.96 3.35
N ARG A 108 10.91 9.59 4.46
CA ARG A 108 12.31 9.87 4.82
C ARG A 108 13.05 8.66 5.38
N GLU A 109 12.31 7.67 5.87
CA GLU A 109 12.85 6.41 6.42
C GLU A 109 13.11 5.36 5.34
N CYS A 110 13.08 5.73 4.05
CA CYS A 110 13.49 4.82 3.02
C CYS A 110 14.99 4.52 3.16
N PRO A 111 15.44 3.25 3.16
CA PRO A 111 16.85 2.91 3.32
C PRO A 111 17.64 3.26 2.05
N THR A 112 17.92 4.55 1.88
CA THR A 112 18.73 5.13 0.81
C THR A 112 20.18 4.63 0.85
N GLU A 113 20.61 4.12 2.02
CA GLU A 113 21.86 3.37 2.22
C GLU A 113 21.97 2.10 1.34
N LEU A 114 20.86 1.62 0.76
CA LEU A 114 20.82 0.49 -0.15
C LEU A 114 20.89 0.90 -1.64
N LEU A 115 21.01 2.20 -1.94
CA LEU A 115 21.16 2.72 -3.30
C LEU A 115 22.62 2.64 -3.76
N ALA A 116 22.85 2.46 -5.06
CA ALA A 116 24.18 2.59 -5.61
C ALA A 116 24.70 4.03 -5.46
N PRO A 117 26.03 4.27 -5.36
CA PRO A 117 26.57 5.63 -5.29
C PRO A 117 26.10 6.48 -6.48
N GLY A 118 25.38 7.57 -6.19
CA GLY A 118 24.84 8.49 -7.21
C GLY A 118 23.47 8.12 -7.77
N GLU A 119 22.88 6.98 -7.38
CA GLU A 119 21.52 6.59 -7.74
C GLU A 119 20.53 7.21 -6.75
N THR A 120 19.46 7.83 -7.27
CA THR A 120 18.37 8.34 -6.43
C THR A 120 17.34 7.24 -6.15
N LEU A 121 16.60 7.39 -5.05
CA LEU A 121 15.52 6.46 -4.71
C LEU A 121 14.47 6.35 -5.83
N MET A 122 14.17 7.47 -6.50
CA MET A 122 13.20 7.52 -7.59
C MET A 122 13.67 6.74 -8.82
N GLU A 123 14.94 6.85 -9.17
CA GLU A 123 15.56 6.07 -10.26
C GLU A 123 15.55 4.58 -9.94
N CYS A 124 15.94 4.20 -8.72
CA CYS A 124 15.96 2.80 -8.28
C CYS A 124 14.57 2.15 -8.26
N LEU A 125 13.53 2.94 -7.94
CA LEU A 125 12.14 2.48 -7.92
C LEU A 125 11.44 2.59 -9.28
N GLY A 126 12.05 3.24 -10.28
CA GLY A 126 11.41 3.49 -11.57
C GLY A 126 10.11 4.28 -11.45
N MET A 127 10.04 5.18 -10.47
CA MET A 127 8.87 6.00 -10.15
C MET A 127 9.16 7.48 -10.38
N ASP A 128 8.26 8.14 -11.12
CA ASP A 128 8.19 9.59 -11.23
C ASP A 128 6.89 10.10 -10.58
N GLN A 129 6.82 11.42 -10.40
CA GLN A 129 5.65 12.06 -9.80
C GLN A 129 4.37 11.85 -10.63
N GLU A 130 4.47 11.70 -11.94
CA GLU A 130 3.30 11.50 -12.81
C GLU A 130 2.67 10.13 -12.57
N LYS A 131 3.50 9.08 -12.49
CA LYS A 131 3.06 7.73 -12.14
C LYS A 131 2.47 7.68 -10.73
N ALA A 132 3.08 8.38 -9.77
CA ALA A 132 2.53 8.48 -8.42
C ALA A 132 1.14 9.14 -8.40
N ARG A 133 0.95 10.23 -9.16
CA ARG A 133 -0.36 10.90 -9.28
C ARG A 133 -1.42 9.98 -9.88
N ARG A 134 -1.10 9.22 -10.92
CA ARG A 134 -2.04 8.26 -11.51
C ARG A 134 -2.45 7.16 -10.52
N TRP A 135 -1.50 6.64 -9.75
CA TRP A 135 -1.81 5.65 -8.71
C TRP A 135 -2.63 6.25 -7.55
N HIS A 136 -2.35 7.50 -7.19
CA HIS A 136 -3.12 8.24 -6.20
C HIS A 136 -4.56 8.43 -6.65
N GLU A 137 -4.79 8.93 -7.87
CA GLU A 137 -6.12 9.09 -8.45
C GLU A 137 -6.88 7.76 -8.47
N LEU A 138 -6.22 6.68 -8.88
CA LEU A 138 -6.82 5.35 -8.88
C LEU A 138 -7.19 4.89 -7.46
N LEU A 139 -6.32 5.08 -6.48
CA LEU A 139 -6.58 4.72 -5.08
C LEU A 139 -7.85 5.38 -4.58
N TYR A 140 -7.93 6.71 -4.61
CA TYR A 140 -9.08 7.44 -4.07
C TYR A 140 -10.35 7.23 -4.90
N SER A 141 -10.24 6.94 -6.21
CA SER A 141 -11.38 6.50 -7.00
C SER A 141 -11.94 5.17 -6.47
N GLU A 142 -11.08 4.16 -6.28
CA GLU A 142 -11.50 2.84 -5.80
C GLU A 142 -12.01 2.89 -4.34
N LEU A 143 -11.43 3.74 -3.47
CA LEU A 143 -11.90 3.92 -2.10
C LEU A 143 -13.29 4.59 -2.05
N ARG A 144 -13.51 5.62 -2.86
CA ARG A 144 -14.78 6.35 -2.91
C ARG A 144 -15.93 5.48 -3.44
N GLU A 145 -15.66 4.58 -4.37
CA GLU A 145 -16.66 3.64 -4.90
C GLU A 145 -17.05 2.58 -3.87
N HIS A 146 -16.12 2.14 -3.02
CA HIS A 146 -16.38 1.11 -2.01
C HIS A 146 -17.46 1.50 -0.98
N VAL A 147 -17.61 2.80 -0.69
CA VAL A 147 -18.61 3.34 0.24
C VAL A 147 -20.05 3.15 -0.26
N ARG A 148 -20.24 2.94 -1.57
CA ARG A 148 -21.56 2.91 -2.22
C ARG A 148 -22.18 1.51 -2.29
N GLU A 149 -21.51 0.52 -1.72
CA GLU A 149 -21.92 -0.90 -1.69
C GLU A 149 -22.41 -1.32 -0.31
#